data_AF-A0AAD5ANZ6-F1
#
_entry.id   AF-A0AAD5ANZ6-F1
#
_cell.length_a   1.000
_cell.length_b   1.000
_cell.length_c   1.000
_cell.angle_alpha   90.00
_cell.angle_beta   90.00
_cell.angle_gamma   90.00
#
_symmetry.space_group_name_H-M   'P 1'
#
loop_
_entity.id
_entity.type
_entity.pdbx_description
1 polymer ?
#
loop_
_entity_poly.entity_id
_entity_poly.type
_entity_poly.pdbx_seq_one_letter_code
_entity_poly.pdbx_strand_id
1 'polypeptide(L)' 'MEIADGLLTKRMITNEVYHTIQAAATPQKKMRIMFSSFDSRAVKEEFYRILKQKQPYLVEDLEQEM' A
#
# COMPACT_ATOMS: atom_id res chain seq x y z
N MET A 1 0.00 -1.55 10.34
CA MET A 1 -0.57 -0.56 9.38
C MET A 1 -1.45 -1.40 8.50
N GLU A 2 -2.78 -1.27 8.57
CA GLU A 2 -3.69 -2.32 8.08
C GLU A 2 -3.49 -2.71 6.61
N ILE A 3 -3.05 -1.76 5.78
CA ILE A 3 -2.76 -2.00 4.35
C ILE A 3 -1.49 -2.86 4.17
N ALA A 4 -0.45 -2.61 4.97
CA ALA A 4 0.80 -3.38 4.93
C ALA A 4 0.58 -4.80 5.47
N ASP A 5 -0.24 -4.92 6.51
CA ASP A 5 -0.58 -6.21 7.12
C ASP A 5 -1.37 -7.08 6.12
N GLY A 6 -2.30 -6.48 5.36
CA GLY A 6 -3.04 -7.16 4.29
C GLY A 6 -2.16 -7.64 3.14
N LEU A 7 -1.17 -6.85 2.72
CA LEU A 7 -0.21 -7.22 1.69
C LEU A 7 0.75 -8.31 2.14
N LEU A 8 1.21 -8.26 3.40
CA LEU A 8 2.08 -9.28 3.97
C LEU A 8 1.36 -10.63 4.09
N THR A 9 0.11 -10.62 4.56
CA THR A 9 -0.71 -11.83 4.69
C THR A 9 -0.94 -12.52 3.33
N LYS A 10 -1.05 -11.73 2.26
CA LYS A 10 -1.19 -12.22 0.89
C LYS A 10 0.14 -12.59 0.22
N ARG A 11 1.26 -12.51 0.95
CA ARG A 11 2.64 -12.71 0.46
C ARG A 11 2.98 -11.83 -0.75
N MET A 12 2.34 -10.66 -0.85
CA MET A 12 2.55 -9.70 -1.92
C MET A 12 3.79 -8.82 -1.66
N ILE A 13 4.19 -8.72 -0.39
CA ILE A 13 5.43 -8.07 0.06
C ILE A 13 6.20 -9.00 0.98
N THR A 14 7.52 -8.85 1.03
CA THR A 14 8.38 -9.60 1.95
C THR A 14 8.38 -8.96 3.34
N ASN A 15 8.81 -9.72 4.36
CA ASN A 15 9.01 -9.18 5.71
C ASN A 15 9.99 -7.99 5.72
N GLU A 16 11.02 -8.02 4.86
CA GLU A 16 11.99 -6.93 4.73
C GLU A 16 11.34 -5.62 4.24
N VAL A 17 10.51 -5.71 3.20
CA VAL A 17 9.72 -4.58 2.70
C VAL A 17 8.75 -4.09 3.78
N TYR A 18 8.08 -5.01 4.47
CA TYR A 18 7.17 -4.69 5.56
C TYR A 18 7.87 -3.90 6.69
N HIS A 19 9.03 -4.37 7.15
CA HIS A 19 9.81 -3.67 8.17
C HIS A 19 10.32 -2.30 7.69
N THR A 20 10.70 -2.20 6.42
CA THR A 20 11.13 -0.92 5.81
C THR A 20 9.99 0.09 5.77
N ILE A 21 8.77 -0.35 5.43
CA ILE A 21 7.57 0.49 5.49
C ILE A 21 7.26 0.87 6.94
N GLN A 22 7.35 -0.06 7.89
CA GLN A 22 7.07 0.22 9.29
C GLN A 22 8.05 1.24 9.89
N ALA A 23 9.33 1.13 9.54
CA ALA A 23 10.42 1.99 10.00
C ALA A 23 10.41 3.40 9.38
N ALA A 24 9.68 3.63 8.29
CA ALA A 24 9.63 4.95 7.68
C ALA A 24 8.90 5.98 8.58
N ALA A 25 9.51 7.16 8.73
CA ALA A 25 9.09 8.18 9.69
C ALA A 25 7.75 8.86 9.34
N THR A 26 7.43 9.01 8.04
CA THR A 26 6.24 9.75 7.60
C THR A 26 5.29 8.87 6.79
N PRO A 27 3.96 9.06 6.89
CA PRO A 27 2.97 8.32 6.10
C PRO A 27 3.24 8.36 4.59
N GLN A 28 3.70 9.51 4.08
CA GLN A 28 4.03 9.68 2.65
C GLN A 28 5.22 8.81 2.24
N LYS A 29 6.24 8.70 3.11
CA LYS A 29 7.41 7.85 2.86
C LYS A 29 7.05 6.36 2.92
N LYS A 30 6.12 5.99 3.82
CA LYS A 30 5.53 4.63 3.86
C LYS A 30 4.87 4.28 2.53
N MET A 31 3.96 5.12 2.03
CA MET A 31 3.31 4.91 0.74
C MET A 31 4.31 4.84 -0.41
N ARG A 32 5.33 5.71 -0.44
CA ARG A 32 6.32 5.75 -1.52
C ARG A 32 7.13 4.45 -1.59
N ILE A 33 7.60 3.95 -0.45
CA ILE A 33 8.34 2.67 -0.35
C ILE A 33 7.43 1.51 -0.79
N MET A 34 6.19 1.52 -0.34
CA MET A 34 5.20 0.50 -0.68
C MET A 34 4.95 0.46 -2.18
N PHE A 35 4.69 1.60 -2.82
CA PHE A 35 4.52 1.70 -4.27
C PHE A 35 5.77 1.28 -5.06
N SER A 36 6.97 1.63 -4.59
CA SER A 36 8.22 1.22 -5.25
C SER A 36 8.52 -0.26 -5.12
N SER A 37 7.95 -0.94 -4.12
CA SER A 37 8.14 -2.38 -3.90
C SER A 37 7.23 -3.25 -4.78
N PHE A 38 6.29 -2.65 -5.51
CA PHE A 38 5.33 -3.37 -6.34
C PHE A 38 5.89 -3.64 -7.74
N ASP A 39 6.54 -4.79 -7.90
CA ASP A 39 7.11 -5.23 -9.18
C ASP A 39 6.06 -5.68 -10.22
N SER A 40 4.84 -6.00 -9.79
CA SER A 40 3.79 -6.51 -10.69
C SER A 40 2.50 -5.69 -10.64
N ARG A 41 1.80 -5.66 -11.78
CA ARG A 41 0.47 -5.04 -11.91
C ARG A 41 -0.55 -5.66 -10.94
N ALA A 42 -0.47 -6.97 -10.70
CA ALA A 42 -1.35 -7.68 -9.79
C ALA A 42 -1.22 -7.17 -8.34
N VAL A 43 0.00 -6.84 -7.89
CA VAL A 43 0.23 -6.29 -6.55
C VAL A 43 -0.38 -4.89 -6.44
N LYS A 44 -0.26 -4.07 -7.49
CA LYS A 44 -0.86 -2.71 -7.53
C LYS A 44 -2.38 -2.76 -7.47
N GLU A 45 -3.00 -3.67 -8.22
CA GLU A 45 -4.45 -3.87 -8.22
C GLU A 45 -4.96 -4.34 -6.85
N GLU A 46 -4.25 -5.29 -6.21
CA GLU A 46 -4.63 -5.75 -4.87
C GLU A 46 -4.43 -4.67 -3.81
N PHE A 47 -3.34 -3.91 -3.89
CA PHE A 47 -3.12 -2.74 -3.03
C PHE A 47 -4.26 -1.72 -3.17
N TYR A 48 -4.63 -1.37 -4.41
CA TYR A 48 -5.72 -0.45 -4.67
C TYR A 48 -7.06 -0.98 -4.15
N ARG A 49 -7.31 -2.29 -4.25
CA ARG A 49 -8.50 -2.93 -3.65
C ARG A 49 -8.53 -2.81 -2.12
N ILE A 50 -7.40 -3.06 -1.45
CA ILE A 50 -7.27 -2.90 0.00
C ILE A 50 -7.45 -1.43 0.40
N LEU A 51 -6.87 -0.50 -0.38
CA LEU A 51 -7.00 0.93 -0.18
C LEU A 51 -8.46 1.37 -0.27
N LYS A 52 -9.19 0.91 -1.30
CA LYS A 52 -10.61 1.22 -1.48
C LYS A 52 -11.50 0.66 -0.35
N GLN A 53 -11.15 -0.50 0.20
CA GLN A 53 -11.89 -1.07 1.35
C GLN A 53 -11.61 -0.35 2.67
N LYS A 54 -10.35 0.04 2.90
CA LYS A 54 -9.91 0.59 4.20
C LYS A 54 -9.99 2.11 4.27
N GLN A 55 -9.79 2.78 3.14
CA GLN A 55 -9.78 4.24 3.00
C GLN A 55 -10.55 4.66 1.74
N PRO A 56 -11.86 4.37 1.67
CA PRO A 56 -12.67 4.71 0.50
C PRO A 56 -12.64 6.21 0.17
N TYR A 57 -12.68 7.08 1.18
CA TYR A 57 -12.61 8.53 1.02
C TYR A 57 -11.33 9.01 0.32
N LEU A 58 -10.19 8.38 0.63
CA LEU A 58 -8.93 8.72 -0.03
C LEU A 58 -8.95 8.33 -1.51
N VAL A 59 -9.61 7.22 -1.84
CA VAL A 59 -9.77 6.77 -3.22
C VAL A 59 -10.74 7.66 -3.99
N GLU A 60 -11.84 8.08 -3.38
CA GLU A 60 -12.76 9.06 -3.96
C GLU A 60 -12.05 10.39 -4.24
N ASP A 61 -11.28 10.91 -3.30
CA ASP A 61 -10.51 12.14 -3.49
C ASP A 61 -9.48 12.00 -4.64
N LEU A 62 -8.79 10.85 -4.71
CA LEU A 62 -7.83 10.54 -5.79
C LEU A 62 -8.51 10.41 -7.17
N GLU A 63 -9.74 9.89 -7.24
CA GLU A 63 -10.52 9.77 -8.48
C GLU A 63 -11.12 11.12 -8.91
N GLN A 64 -11.36 12.04 -7.98
CA GLN A 64 -11.87 13.39 -8.27
C GLN A 64 -10.80 14.34 -8.82
N GLU A 65 -9.51 14.10 -8.53
CA GLU A 65 -8.38 14.90 -9.04
C GLU A 65 -7.79 14.42 -10.39
N MET A 66 -8.34 13.35 -10.97
CA MET A 66 -7.94 12.81 -12.29
C MET A 66 -8.80 13.31 -13.44
#